data_AF-Q9X7H3-F1
#
_entry.id   AF-Q9X7H3-F1
#
_cell.length_a   1.000
_cell.length_b   1.000
_cell.length_c   1.000
_cell.angle_alpha   90.00
_cell.angle_beta   90.00
_cell.angle_gamma   90.00
#
_symmetry.space_group_name_H-M   'P 1'
#
loop_
_entity.id
_entity.type
_entity.pdbx_description
1 polymer ?
#
loop_
_entity_poly.entity_id
_entity_poly.type
_entity_poly.pdbx_seq_one_letter_code
_entity_poly.pdbx_strand_id
1 'polypeptide(L)'
;MTPQLQQAITEKEKRIDYLKTSLQKEQSTKAQFNIYNQLYEEYYVFQFDSAQVYINRGIELAKKQNDKYYYSLFVIRKAQLMAIGGLYHEAKDLIETIDVSNLDKELQFDYYLSLFRIYSYWSDYCNDKEYKPRYRTLANTFLSKAIFHLDKNNMGYDYFMGEYYVYVNFDARTARKYYLAALKTCPKSSRYYAMACCNCGV
;
A
#
# COMPACT_ATOMS: atom_id res chain seq x y z
N MET A 1 4.29 -3.26 28.10
CA MET A 1 4.81 -2.80 26.78
C MET A 1 6.32 -3.01 26.79
N THR A 2 6.91 -3.62 25.76
CA THR A 2 8.36 -3.88 25.76
C THR A 2 9.15 -2.59 25.51
N PRO A 3 10.38 -2.43 26.04
CA PRO A 3 11.20 -1.25 25.81
C PRO A 3 11.43 -0.93 24.32
N GLN A 4 11.54 -1.96 23.49
CA GLN A 4 11.69 -1.84 22.03
C GLN A 4 10.43 -1.25 21.36
N LEU A 5 9.24 -1.63 21.82
CA LEU A 5 7.98 -1.08 21.30
C LEU A 5 7.80 0.39 21.70
N GLN A 6 8.18 0.75 22.95
CA GLN A 6 8.13 2.14 23.42
C GLN A 6 9.08 3.04 22.62
N GLN A 7 10.27 2.54 22.29
CA GLN A 7 11.23 3.27 21.47
C GLN A 7 10.70 3.49 20.05
N ALA A 8 10.14 2.46 19.42
CA ALA A 8 9.58 2.55 18.07
C ALA A 8 8.42 3.55 17.98
N ILE A 9 7.55 3.60 19.01
CA ILE A 9 6.47 4.59 19.11
C ILE A 9 7.04 6.00 19.20
N THR A 10 7.98 6.23 20.12
CA THR A 10 8.63 7.55 20.30
C THR A 10 9.30 8.04 19.01
N GLU A 11 9.99 7.16 18.28
CA GLU A 11 10.64 7.52 17.01
C GLU A 11 9.62 7.86 15.93
N LYS A 12 8.50 7.14 15.88
CA LYS A 12 7.40 7.43 14.94
C LYS A 12 6.74 8.78 15.25
N GLU A 13 6.46 9.07 16.52
CA GLU A 13 5.92 10.37 16.95
C GLU A 13 6.84 11.53 16.56
N LYS A 14 8.15 11.39 16.77
CA LYS A 14 9.14 12.40 16.33
C LYS A 14 9.11 12.65 14.83
N ARG A 15 8.99 11.60 14.00
CA ARG A 15 8.87 11.75 12.53
C ARG A 15 7.58 12.46 12.14
N ILE A 16 6.47 12.11 12.77
CA ILE A 16 5.18 12.75 12.56
C ILE A 16 5.25 14.25 12.90
N ASP A 17 5.84 14.61 14.03
CA ASP A 17 5.93 16.00 14.46
C ASP A 17 6.86 16.82 13.55
N TYR A 18 7.95 16.22 13.09
CA TYR A 18 8.79 16.81 12.06
C TYR A 18 8.02 17.08 10.77
N LEU A 19 7.26 16.09 10.27
CA LEU A 19 6.46 16.24 9.05
C LEU A 19 5.39 17.32 9.20
N LYS A 20 4.69 17.37 10.34
CA LYS A 20 3.69 18.42 10.63
C LYS A 20 4.32 19.82 10.65
N THR A 21 5.49 19.95 11.28
CA THR A 21 6.20 21.24 11.35
C THR A 21 6.69 21.69 9.98
N SER A 22 7.21 20.76 9.18
CA SER A 22 7.62 21.02 7.79
C SER A 22 6.43 21.46 6.94
N LEU A 23 5.28 20.79 7.07
CA LEU A 23 4.06 21.13 6.34
C LEU A 23 3.59 22.57 6.62
N GLN A 24 3.69 23.04 7.86
CA GLN A 24 3.27 24.41 8.22
C GLN A 24 4.10 25.50 7.54
N LYS A 25 5.37 25.18 7.23
CA LYS A 25 6.33 26.14 6.64
C LYS A 25 6.38 26.02 5.11
N GLU A 26 5.90 24.91 4.56
CA GLU A 26 6.02 24.58 3.14
C GLU A 26 5.03 25.36 2.28
N GLN A 27 5.55 26.00 1.24
CA GLN A 27 4.78 26.79 0.27
C GLN A 27 4.63 26.07 -1.08
N SER A 28 5.51 25.11 -1.37
CA SER A 28 5.44 24.31 -2.58
C SER A 28 4.32 23.27 -2.48
N THR A 29 3.31 23.40 -3.33
CA THR A 29 2.21 22.43 -3.46
C THR A 29 2.73 21.00 -3.62
N LYS A 30 3.76 20.79 -4.43
CA LYS A 30 4.35 19.46 -4.67
C LYS A 30 4.96 18.88 -3.39
N ALA A 31 5.69 19.71 -2.64
CA ALA A 31 6.24 19.29 -1.36
C ALA A 31 5.13 19.01 -0.33
N GLN A 32 4.06 19.81 -0.31
CA GLN A 32 2.88 19.55 0.52
C GLN A 32 2.25 18.19 0.20
N PHE A 33 2.11 17.82 -1.08
CA PHE A 33 1.61 16.49 -1.45
C PHE A 33 2.52 15.36 -0.97
N ASN A 34 3.84 15.54 -1.05
CA ASN A 34 4.77 14.52 -0.56
C ASN A 34 4.69 14.37 0.95
N ILE A 35 4.51 15.48 1.69
CA ILE A 35 4.34 15.46 3.16
C ILE A 35 2.98 14.84 3.54
N TYR A 36 1.90 15.26 2.85
CA TYR A 36 0.74 14.45 2.44
C TYR A 36 0.89 12.95 2.63
N ASN A 37 1.51 12.34 1.63
CA ASN A 37 1.64 10.90 1.53
C ASN A 37 2.51 10.31 2.66
N GLN A 38 3.56 11.00 3.09
CA GLN A 38 4.42 10.53 4.20
C GLN A 38 3.65 10.48 5.53
N LEU A 39 2.83 11.49 5.84
CA LEU A 39 1.99 11.48 7.03
C LEU A 39 0.99 10.32 6.99
N TYR A 40 0.38 10.05 5.84
CA TYR A 40 -0.46 8.87 5.66
C TYR A 40 0.31 7.58 5.96
N GLU A 41 1.51 7.40 5.39
CA GLU A 41 2.34 6.20 5.59
C GLU A 41 2.75 6.00 7.05
N GLU A 42 2.92 7.08 7.81
CA GLU A 42 3.18 6.98 9.24
C GLU A 42 1.91 6.61 10.04
N TYR A 43 0.73 7.03 9.59
CA TYR A 43 -0.52 6.85 10.33
C TYR A 43 -1.34 5.61 9.98
N TYR A 44 -1.28 5.07 8.76
CA TYR A 44 -2.30 4.11 8.29
C TYR A 44 -2.39 2.80 9.09
N VAL A 45 -1.31 2.39 9.78
CA VAL A 45 -1.29 1.23 10.71
C VAL A 45 -1.42 1.65 12.18
N PHE A 46 -1.28 2.95 12.47
CA PHE A 46 -1.16 3.48 13.83
C PHE A 46 -2.44 4.18 14.32
N GLN A 47 -3.06 5.01 13.48
CA GLN A 47 -4.27 5.76 13.82
C GLN A 47 -5.06 6.10 12.56
N PHE A 48 -6.20 5.40 12.39
CA PHE A 48 -7.07 5.51 11.23
C PHE A 48 -7.55 6.95 10.96
N ASP A 49 -8.10 7.61 11.99
CA ASP A 49 -8.65 8.97 11.86
C ASP A 49 -7.59 9.98 11.40
N SER A 50 -6.38 9.88 11.95
CA SER A 50 -5.26 10.75 11.58
C SER A 50 -4.84 10.53 10.12
N ALA A 51 -4.76 9.27 9.67
CA ALA A 51 -4.48 8.96 8.26
C ALA A 51 -5.54 9.58 7.34
N GLN A 52 -6.82 9.47 7.70
CA GLN A 52 -7.94 9.99 6.92
C GLN A 52 -7.90 11.51 6.75
N VAL A 53 -7.51 12.26 7.80
CA VAL A 53 -7.35 13.72 7.73
C VAL A 53 -6.37 14.13 6.64
N TYR A 54 -5.19 13.51 6.60
CA TYR A 54 -4.14 13.89 5.65
C TYR A 54 -4.44 13.43 4.22
N ILE A 55 -5.07 12.28 4.05
CA ILE A 55 -5.59 11.84 2.75
C ILE A 55 -6.61 12.85 2.20
N ASN A 56 -7.61 13.24 3.00
CA ASN A 56 -8.66 14.16 2.55
C ASN A 56 -8.09 15.54 2.19
N ARG A 57 -7.13 16.05 2.99
CA ARG A 57 -6.41 17.28 2.65
C ARG A 57 -5.64 17.17 1.34
N GLY A 58 -4.98 16.04 1.09
CA GLY A 58 -4.31 15.75 -0.18
C GLY A 58 -5.28 15.77 -1.36
N ILE A 59 -6.44 15.11 -1.24
CA ILE A 59 -7.50 15.10 -2.27
C ILE A 59 -8.01 16.52 -2.55
N GLU A 60 -8.32 17.29 -1.51
CA GLU A 60 -8.81 18.66 -1.65
C GLU A 60 -7.78 19.56 -2.33
N LEU A 61 -6.51 19.47 -1.95
CA LEU A 61 -5.44 20.22 -2.58
C LEU A 61 -5.26 19.80 -4.04
N ALA A 62 -5.29 18.51 -4.34
CA ALA A 62 -5.16 18.00 -5.71
C ALA A 62 -6.30 18.49 -6.61
N LYS A 63 -7.54 18.52 -6.10
CA LYS A 63 -8.69 19.10 -6.81
C LYS A 63 -8.50 20.60 -7.07
N LYS A 64 -8.07 21.38 -6.06
CA LYS A 64 -7.82 22.82 -6.21
C LYS A 64 -6.74 23.13 -7.25
N GLN A 65 -5.76 22.26 -7.36
CA GLN A 65 -4.61 22.42 -8.26
C GLN A 65 -4.83 21.76 -9.63
N ASN A 66 -5.98 21.09 -9.81
CA ASN A 66 -6.28 20.25 -10.97
C ASN A 66 -5.18 19.20 -11.25
N ASP A 67 -4.54 18.69 -10.20
CA ASP A 67 -3.45 17.73 -10.29
C ASP A 67 -4.00 16.30 -10.28
N LYS A 68 -4.09 15.71 -11.48
CA LYS A 68 -4.66 14.37 -11.68
C LYS A 68 -3.81 13.26 -11.07
N TYR A 69 -2.49 13.43 -11.04
CA TYR A 69 -1.58 12.43 -10.50
C TYR A 69 -1.79 12.31 -9.00
N TYR A 70 -1.68 13.42 -8.27
CA TYR A 70 -1.83 13.40 -6.81
C TYR A 70 -3.27 13.12 -6.39
N TYR A 71 -4.26 13.54 -7.17
CA TYR A 71 -5.66 13.13 -6.94
C TYR A 71 -5.79 11.60 -6.94
N SER A 72 -5.27 10.94 -7.98
CA SER A 72 -5.32 9.49 -8.12
C SER A 72 -4.54 8.79 -7.01
N LEU A 73 -3.34 9.29 -6.67
CA LEU A 73 -2.53 8.79 -5.55
C LEU A 73 -3.33 8.78 -4.25
N PHE A 74 -3.95 9.89 -3.86
CA PHE A 74 -4.69 9.97 -2.60
C PHE A 74 -6.00 9.18 -2.63
N VAL A 75 -6.68 9.04 -3.78
CA VAL A 75 -7.84 8.16 -3.92
C VAL A 75 -7.43 6.69 -3.71
N ILE A 76 -6.29 6.26 -4.26
CA ILE A 76 -5.72 4.92 -4.02
C ILE A 76 -5.43 4.74 -2.52
N ARG A 77 -4.77 5.69 -1.85
CA ARG A 77 -4.51 5.62 -0.41
C ARG A 77 -5.79 5.56 0.42
N LYS A 78 -6.82 6.32 0.02
CA LYS A 78 -8.13 6.30 0.68
C LYS A 78 -8.79 4.93 0.60
N ALA A 79 -8.80 4.32 -0.58
CA ALA A 79 -9.35 2.98 -0.78
C ALA A 79 -8.59 1.92 0.04
N GLN A 80 -7.26 2.00 0.11
CA GLN A 80 -6.46 1.13 0.97
C GLN A 80 -6.85 1.28 2.44
N LEU A 81 -6.97 2.50 2.93
CA LEU A 81 -7.35 2.78 4.32
C LEU A 81 -8.75 2.21 4.62
N MET A 82 -9.72 2.44 3.73
CA MET A 82 -11.08 1.90 3.85
C MET A 82 -11.10 0.37 3.92
N ALA A 83 -10.29 -0.30 3.11
CA ALA A 83 -10.18 -1.75 3.12
C ALA A 83 -9.59 -2.30 4.44
N ILE A 84 -8.60 -1.61 5.03
CA ILE A 84 -8.08 -1.96 6.36
C ILE A 84 -9.18 -1.82 7.42
N GLY A 85 -10.05 -0.82 7.28
CA GLY A 85 -11.22 -0.63 8.13
C GLY A 85 -12.40 -1.58 7.85
N GLY A 86 -12.27 -2.53 6.90
CA GLY A 86 -13.32 -3.50 6.56
C GLY A 86 -14.37 -2.98 5.57
N LEU A 87 -14.23 -1.77 5.04
CA LEU A 87 -15.16 -1.16 4.07
C LEU A 87 -14.80 -1.59 2.64
N TYR A 88 -14.85 -2.91 2.36
CA TYR A 88 -14.32 -3.49 1.12
C TYR A 88 -15.09 -3.04 -0.13
N HIS A 89 -16.42 -2.98 -0.05
CA HIS A 89 -17.27 -2.58 -1.17
C HIS A 89 -17.04 -1.10 -1.52
N GLU A 90 -17.03 -0.23 -0.51
CA GLU A 90 -16.81 1.20 -0.67
C GLU A 90 -15.39 1.51 -1.13
N ALA A 91 -14.40 0.74 -0.66
CA ALA A 91 -13.02 0.84 -1.13
C ALA A 91 -12.89 0.50 -2.61
N LYS A 92 -13.53 -0.60 -3.05
CA LYS A 92 -13.59 -1.02 -4.45
C LYS A 92 -14.25 0.06 -5.32
N ASP A 93 -15.44 0.51 -4.95
CA ASP A 93 -16.17 1.49 -5.75
C ASP A 93 -15.42 2.82 -5.84
N LEU A 94 -14.77 3.25 -4.76
CA LEU A 94 -13.95 4.44 -4.76
C LEU A 94 -12.75 4.32 -5.71
N ILE A 95 -11.98 3.24 -5.62
CA ILE A 95 -10.76 3.11 -6.45
C ILE A 95 -11.12 2.98 -7.93
N GLU A 96 -12.22 2.31 -8.28
CA GLU A 96 -12.70 2.15 -9.66
C GLU A 96 -13.19 3.46 -10.31
N THR A 97 -13.30 4.56 -9.55
CA THR A 97 -13.54 5.90 -10.14
C THR A 97 -12.33 6.48 -10.87
N ILE A 98 -11.13 5.91 -10.67
CA ILE A 98 -9.90 6.38 -11.29
C ILE A 98 -9.82 5.90 -12.74
N ASP A 99 -9.57 6.83 -13.65
CA ASP A 99 -9.24 6.49 -15.04
C ASP A 99 -7.78 6.00 -15.14
N VAL A 100 -7.62 4.68 -15.17
CA VAL A 100 -6.32 3.98 -15.20
C VAL A 100 -5.49 4.33 -16.45
N SER A 101 -6.13 4.77 -17.54
CA SER A 101 -5.43 5.15 -18.78
C SER A 101 -4.56 6.40 -18.63
N ASN A 102 -4.86 7.24 -17.64
CA ASN A 102 -4.12 8.46 -17.34
C ASN A 102 -3.03 8.26 -16.27
N LEU A 103 -2.88 7.06 -15.73
CA LEU A 103 -1.88 6.76 -14.70
C LEU A 103 -0.54 6.40 -15.34
N ASP A 104 0.54 6.85 -14.71
CA ASP A 104 1.87 6.33 -15.01
C ASP A 104 2.05 4.91 -14.48
N LYS A 105 3.16 4.25 -14.84
CA LYS A 105 3.40 2.86 -14.46
C LYS A 105 3.43 2.65 -12.95
N GLU A 106 3.96 3.60 -12.20
CA GLU A 106 4.05 3.51 -10.75
C GLU A 106 2.66 3.54 -10.11
N LEU A 107 1.80 4.47 -10.53
CA LEU A 107 0.42 4.51 -10.06
C LEU A 107 -0.42 3.35 -10.58
N GLN A 108 -0.16 2.83 -11.79
CA GLN A 108 -0.81 1.61 -12.28
C GLN A 108 -0.46 0.41 -11.40
N PHE A 109 0.81 0.26 -11.03
CA PHE A 109 1.26 -0.76 -10.08
C PHE A 109 0.51 -0.61 -8.74
N ASP A 110 0.53 0.59 -8.15
CA ASP A 110 -0.13 0.87 -6.87
C ASP A 110 -1.64 0.65 -6.92
N TYR A 111 -2.30 1.02 -8.02
CA TYR A 111 -3.73 0.83 -8.26
C TYR A 111 -4.10 -0.65 -8.23
N TYR A 112 -3.44 -1.46 -9.06
CA TYR A 112 -3.74 -2.89 -9.16
C TYR A 112 -3.32 -3.65 -7.90
N LEU A 113 -2.20 -3.26 -7.27
CA LEU A 113 -1.79 -3.84 -6.00
C LEU A 113 -2.81 -3.54 -4.88
N SER A 114 -3.44 -2.36 -4.91
CA SER A 114 -4.48 -2.00 -3.95
C SER A 114 -5.73 -2.85 -4.14
N LEU A 115 -6.15 -3.10 -5.38
CA LEU A 115 -7.25 -4.03 -5.66
C LEU A 115 -6.91 -5.46 -5.23
N PHE A 116 -5.68 -5.93 -5.47
CA PHE A 116 -5.22 -7.23 -4.94
C PHE A 116 -5.39 -7.30 -3.42
N ARG A 117 -4.99 -6.26 -2.68
CA ARG A 117 -5.13 -6.20 -1.22
C ARG A 117 -6.59 -6.14 -0.77
N ILE A 118 -7.41 -5.29 -1.39
CA ILE A 118 -8.84 -5.16 -1.10
C ILE A 118 -9.52 -6.53 -1.20
N TYR A 119 -9.34 -7.22 -2.33
CA TYR A 119 -9.96 -8.52 -2.54
C TYR A 119 -9.33 -9.63 -1.69
N SER A 120 -8.04 -9.53 -1.33
CA SER A 120 -7.42 -10.46 -0.39
C SER A 120 -8.03 -10.34 1.00
N TYR A 121 -8.15 -9.12 1.53
CA TYR A 121 -8.78 -8.88 2.83
C TYR A 121 -10.25 -9.29 2.82
N TRP A 122 -10.97 -9.00 1.75
CA TRP A 122 -12.35 -9.44 1.61
C TRP A 122 -12.47 -10.96 1.56
N SER A 123 -11.57 -11.63 0.82
CA SER A 123 -11.47 -13.09 0.80
C SER A 123 -11.16 -13.69 2.17
N ASP A 124 -10.29 -13.06 2.96
CA ASP A 124 -9.89 -13.54 4.29
C ASP A 124 -11.00 -13.31 5.33
N TYR A 125 -11.78 -12.25 5.17
CA TYR A 125 -12.97 -11.97 5.96
C TYR A 125 -14.10 -12.99 5.69
N CYS A 126 -14.30 -13.36 4.42
CA CYS A 126 -15.24 -14.41 4.04
C CYS A 126 -14.76 -15.78 4.54
N ASN A 127 -15.58 -16.47 5.34
CA ASN A 127 -15.31 -17.84 5.79
C ASN A 127 -16.30 -18.85 5.22
N ASP A 128 -16.63 -18.69 3.94
CA ASP A 128 -17.60 -19.51 3.22
C ASP A 128 -16.99 -20.13 1.95
N LYS A 129 -17.72 -21.04 1.31
CA LYS A 129 -17.26 -21.75 0.10
C LYS A 129 -17.60 -21.00 -1.20
N GLU A 130 -18.33 -19.91 -1.14
CA GLU A 130 -18.91 -19.22 -2.29
C GLU A 130 -18.14 -17.93 -2.63
N TYR A 131 -18.04 -17.02 -1.67
CA TYR A 131 -17.43 -15.70 -1.79
C TYR A 131 -15.91 -15.74 -1.62
N LYS A 132 -15.39 -16.55 -0.69
CA LYS A 132 -13.94 -16.63 -0.46
C LYS A 132 -13.16 -17.02 -1.73
N PRO A 133 -13.50 -18.10 -2.46
CA PRO A 133 -12.78 -18.44 -3.69
C PRO A 133 -12.92 -17.35 -4.76
N ARG A 134 -14.11 -16.74 -4.89
CA ARG A 134 -14.37 -15.68 -5.86
C ARG A 134 -13.47 -14.46 -5.63
N TYR A 135 -13.39 -13.95 -4.40
CA TYR A 135 -12.54 -12.81 -4.08
C TYR A 135 -11.06 -13.17 -4.19
N ARG A 136 -10.66 -14.42 -3.86
CA ARG A 136 -9.29 -14.87 -4.08
C ARG A 136 -8.91 -14.86 -5.57
N THR A 137 -9.79 -15.32 -6.46
CA THR A 137 -9.54 -15.28 -7.91
C THR A 137 -9.40 -13.85 -8.42
N LEU A 138 -10.23 -12.91 -7.94
CA LEU A 138 -10.12 -11.50 -8.26
C LEU A 138 -8.80 -10.91 -7.77
N ALA A 139 -8.41 -11.20 -6.53
CA ALA A 139 -7.13 -10.79 -5.98
C ALA A 139 -5.96 -11.25 -6.87
N ASN A 140 -5.91 -12.54 -7.22
CA ASN A 140 -4.86 -13.11 -8.06
C ASN A 140 -4.79 -12.42 -9.44
N THR A 141 -5.95 -12.13 -10.04
CA THR A 141 -6.04 -11.42 -11.33
C THR A 141 -5.42 -10.03 -11.23
N PHE A 142 -5.72 -9.29 -10.16
CA PHE A 142 -5.16 -7.95 -9.95
C PHE A 142 -3.67 -7.99 -9.58
N LEU A 143 -3.20 -9.02 -8.90
CA LEU A 143 -1.77 -9.22 -8.67
C LEU A 143 -1.03 -9.42 -10.00
N SER A 144 -1.54 -10.24 -10.91
CA SER A 144 -0.95 -10.40 -12.25
C SER A 144 -0.85 -9.08 -13.00
N LYS A 145 -1.92 -8.25 -12.94
CA LYS A 145 -1.91 -6.90 -13.54
C LYS A 145 -0.89 -5.99 -12.87
N ALA A 146 -0.80 -5.99 -11.53
CA ALA A 146 0.16 -5.18 -10.82
C ALA A 146 1.59 -5.50 -11.26
N ILE A 147 1.98 -6.78 -11.25
CA ILE A 147 3.33 -7.22 -11.62
C ILE A 147 3.74 -6.77 -13.03
N PHE A 148 2.79 -6.69 -13.98
CA PHE A 148 3.08 -6.18 -15.32
C PHE A 148 3.60 -4.74 -15.32
N HIS A 149 3.20 -3.91 -14.35
CA HIS A 149 3.61 -2.52 -14.21
C HIS A 149 4.76 -2.31 -13.21
N LEU A 150 5.23 -3.38 -12.55
CA LEU A 150 6.26 -3.31 -11.54
C LEU A 150 7.66 -3.09 -12.15
N ASP A 151 8.33 -2.02 -11.73
CA ASP A 151 9.72 -1.76 -12.11
C ASP A 151 10.67 -2.78 -11.44
N LYS A 152 11.64 -3.30 -12.20
CA LYS A 152 12.69 -4.20 -11.71
C LYS A 152 13.62 -3.54 -10.69
N ASN A 153 13.74 -2.22 -10.74
CA ASN A 153 14.51 -1.43 -9.79
C ASN A 153 13.74 -1.12 -8.50
N ASN A 154 12.45 -1.48 -8.43
CA ASN A 154 11.67 -1.31 -7.21
C ASN A 154 12.27 -2.18 -6.10
N MET A 155 12.50 -1.59 -4.92
CA MET A 155 13.04 -2.32 -3.76
C MET A 155 12.22 -3.56 -3.40
N GLY A 156 10.90 -3.50 -3.59
CA GLY A 156 9.98 -4.61 -3.35
C GLY A 156 9.88 -5.62 -4.49
N TYR A 157 10.66 -5.49 -5.57
CA TYR A 157 10.52 -6.33 -6.77
C TYR A 157 10.55 -7.82 -6.44
N ASP A 158 11.60 -8.27 -5.76
CA ASP A 158 11.76 -9.67 -5.39
C ASP A 158 10.63 -10.15 -4.49
N TYR A 159 10.18 -9.31 -3.54
CA TYR A 159 9.07 -9.66 -2.66
C TYR A 159 7.78 -9.88 -3.46
N PHE A 160 7.41 -8.96 -4.34
CA PHE A 160 6.18 -9.06 -5.13
C PHE A 160 6.23 -10.18 -6.18
N MET A 161 7.40 -10.48 -6.75
CA MET A 161 7.58 -11.69 -7.55
C MET A 161 7.34 -12.95 -6.73
N GLY A 162 7.79 -12.99 -5.47
CA GLY A 162 7.45 -14.04 -4.53
C GLY A 162 5.94 -14.23 -4.39
N GLU A 163 5.21 -13.15 -4.10
CA GLU A 163 3.74 -13.17 -4.02
C GLU A 163 3.09 -13.68 -5.31
N TYR A 164 3.56 -13.24 -6.47
CA TYR A 164 3.07 -13.70 -7.77
C TYR A 164 3.22 -15.21 -7.94
N TYR A 165 4.38 -15.77 -7.58
CA TYR A 165 4.59 -17.21 -7.68
C TYR A 165 3.76 -18.01 -6.66
N VAL A 166 3.45 -17.44 -5.49
CA VAL A 166 2.53 -18.07 -4.52
C VAL A 166 1.10 -18.09 -5.06
N TYR A 167 0.57 -16.93 -5.43
CA TYR A 167 -0.86 -16.76 -5.64
C TYR A 167 -1.31 -16.99 -7.09
N VAL A 168 -0.45 -16.75 -8.07
CA VAL A 168 -0.81 -16.84 -9.49
C VAL A 168 -0.26 -18.12 -10.12
N ASN A 169 1.03 -18.39 -9.94
CA ASN A 169 1.66 -19.57 -10.55
C ASN A 169 1.58 -20.83 -9.67
N PHE A 170 1.21 -20.70 -8.40
CA PHE A 170 1.17 -21.80 -7.43
C PHE A 170 2.50 -22.59 -7.33
N ASP A 171 3.63 -21.90 -7.47
CA ASP A 171 4.98 -22.46 -7.35
C ASP A 171 5.69 -21.91 -6.11
N ALA A 172 5.47 -22.61 -5.00
CA ALA A 172 6.07 -22.27 -3.70
C ALA A 172 7.61 -22.33 -3.71
N ARG A 173 8.22 -23.17 -4.56
CA ARG A 173 9.68 -23.29 -4.63
C ARG A 173 10.30 -22.06 -5.26
N THR A 174 9.73 -21.59 -6.36
CA THR A 174 10.20 -20.36 -7.01
C THR A 174 9.86 -19.14 -6.16
N ALA A 175 8.68 -19.07 -5.54
CA ALA A 175 8.32 -18.02 -4.60
C ALA A 175 9.35 -17.87 -3.47
N ARG A 176 9.75 -18.98 -2.84
CA ARG A 176 10.76 -18.97 -1.77
C ARG A 176 12.09 -18.40 -2.23
N LYS A 177 12.54 -18.69 -3.46
CA LYS A 177 13.78 -18.10 -4.00
C LYS A 177 13.71 -16.58 -4.06
N TYR A 178 12.57 -16.05 -4.49
CA TYR A 178 12.32 -14.62 -4.55
C TYR A 178 12.25 -13.97 -3.16
N TYR A 179 11.57 -14.58 -2.20
CA TYR A 179 11.57 -14.07 -0.82
C TYR A 179 12.97 -14.06 -0.20
N LEU A 180 13.79 -15.10 -0.43
CA LEU A 180 15.18 -15.13 0.02
C LEU A 180 16.05 -14.07 -0.68
N ALA A 181 15.76 -13.73 -1.94
CA ALA A 181 16.42 -12.62 -2.62
C ALA A 181 16.04 -11.27 -1.98
N ALA A 182 14.75 -11.05 -1.69
CA ALA A 182 14.26 -9.87 -1.00
C ALA A 182 14.94 -9.67 0.37
N LEU A 183 15.18 -10.75 1.13
CA LEU A 183 15.89 -10.67 2.42
C LEU A 183 17.37 -10.24 2.29
N LYS A 184 17.99 -10.46 1.13
CA LYS A 184 19.39 -10.04 0.89
C LYS A 184 19.47 -8.59 0.44
N THR A 185 18.47 -8.10 -0.29
CA THR A 185 18.49 -6.78 -0.93
C THR A 185 17.79 -5.71 -0.11
N CYS A 186 16.73 -6.06 0.62
CA CYS A 186 15.98 -5.11 1.44
C CYS A 186 16.68 -4.82 2.77
N PRO A 187 16.71 -3.54 3.22
CA PRO A 187 17.12 -3.21 4.57
C PRO A 187 16.26 -3.91 5.62
N LYS A 188 16.84 -4.29 6.76
CA LYS A 188 16.08 -4.91 7.87
C LYS A 188 14.95 -4.04 8.42
N SER A 189 15.05 -2.73 8.27
CA SER A 189 14.00 -1.76 8.63
C SER A 189 12.86 -1.69 7.62
N SER A 190 13.01 -2.29 6.43
CA SER A 190 11.99 -2.28 5.38
C SER A 190 10.87 -3.26 5.70
N ARG A 191 9.62 -2.86 5.41
CA ARG A 191 8.46 -3.74 5.49
C ARG A 191 8.62 -5.00 4.64
N TYR A 192 9.27 -4.91 3.47
CA TYR A 192 9.43 -6.05 2.57
C TYR A 192 10.36 -7.11 3.16
N TYR A 193 11.36 -6.70 3.93
CA TYR A 193 12.21 -7.62 4.68
C TYR A 193 11.38 -8.38 5.73
N ALA A 194 10.61 -7.64 6.54
CA ALA A 194 9.76 -8.25 7.57
C ALA A 194 8.71 -9.22 6.97
N MET A 195 8.06 -8.83 5.87
CA MET A 195 7.08 -9.68 5.18
C MET A 195 7.74 -10.94 4.57
N ALA A 196 8.92 -10.80 3.97
CA ALA A 196 9.66 -11.94 3.42
C ALA A 196 10.13 -12.92 4.52
N CYS A 197 10.51 -12.42 5.70
CA CYS A 197 10.83 -13.24 6.88
C CYS A 197 9.63 -14.09 7.30
N CYS A 198 8.47 -13.44 7.49
CA CYS A 198 7.22 -14.13 7.83
C CYS A 198 6.86 -15.22 6.81
N ASN A 199 6.98 -14.93 5.51
CA ASN A 199 6.66 -15.88 4.44
C ASN A 199 7.69 -17.01 4.31
N CYS A 200 8.95 -16.81 4.71
CA CYS A 200 9.98 -17.85 4.71
C CYS A 200 10.04 -18.67 6.00
N GLY A 201 9.42 -18.19 7.08
CA GLY A 201 9.52 -18.78 8.42
C GLY A 201 10.90 -18.60 9.05
N VAL A 202 11.58 -17.47 8.79
CA VAL A 202 12.94 -17.14 9.26
C VAL A 202 12.93 -15.88 10.10
#